data_AF-A0A431VSR4-F1
#
_entry.id   AF-A0A431VSR4-F1
#
_cell.length_a   1.000
_cell.length_b   1.000
_cell.length_c   1.000
_cell.angle_alpha   90.00
_cell.angle_beta   90.00
_cell.angle_gamma   90.00
#
_symmetry.space_group_name_H-M   'P 1'
#
loop_
_entity.id
_entity.type
_entity.pdbx_description
1 polymer ?
#
loop_
_entity_poly.entity_id
_entity_poly.type
_entity_poly.pdbx_seq_one_letter_code
_entity_poly.pdbx_strand_id
1 'polypeptide(L)' 'MKLKASTLMYALGYASIAVSAYRYFAGESSDNERDGLFVGHWAPTFFILGKGAEDREVRGHPTWSLDWESGQDK' A
#
# COMPACT_ATOMS: atom_id res chain seq x y z
N MET A 1 10.41 -2.58 15.04
CA MET A 1 10.16 -3.76 14.16
C MET A 1 10.65 -3.38 12.76
N LYS A 2 11.43 -4.22 12.07
CA LYS A 2 11.94 -3.86 10.72
C LYS A 2 10.82 -4.01 9.68
N LEU A 3 10.27 -2.90 9.20
CA LEU A 3 9.29 -2.91 8.12
C LEU A 3 10.03 -2.94 6.78
N LYS A 4 9.79 -4.00 6.01
CA LYS A 4 10.37 -4.17 4.67
C LYS A 4 9.64 -3.29 3.66
N ALA A 5 10.37 -2.76 2.67
CA ALA A 5 9.78 -1.99 1.58
C ALA A 5 8.69 -2.78 0.84
N SER A 6 8.91 -4.08 0.62
CA SER A 6 7.92 -4.97 0.01
C SER A 6 6.59 -4.98 0.78
N THR A 7 6.66 -5.13 2.10
CA THR A 7 5.49 -5.17 2.98
C THR A 7 4.73 -3.85 2.97
N LEU A 8 5.43 -2.72 2.98
CA LEU A 8 4.80 -1.40 2.89
C LEU A 8 4.07 -1.21 1.55
N MET A 9 4.70 -1.60 0.45
CA MET A 9 4.11 -1.50 -0.89
C MET A 9 2.88 -2.40 -1.03
N TYR A 10 2.92 -3.63 -0.53
CA TYR A 10 1.74 -4.49 -0.49
C TYR A 10 0.63 -3.88 0.36
N ALA A 11 0.95 -3.35 1.55
CA ALA A 11 -0.03 -2.70 2.41
C ALA A 11 -0.69 -1.50 1.73
N LEU A 12 0.07 -0.66 1.02
CA LEU A 12 -0.45 0.47 0.23
C LEU A 12 -1.35 0.00 -0.92
N GLY A 13 -0.99 -1.10 -1.60
CA GLY A 13 -1.82 -1.70 -2.64
C GLY A 13 -3.17 -2.16 -2.12
N TYR A 14 -3.18 -2.90 -1.00
CA TYR A 14 -4.44 -3.33 -0.36
C TYR A 14 -5.24 -2.16 0.21
N ALA A 15 -4.59 -1.17 0.83
CA ALA A 15 -5.24 0.03 1.35
C ALA A 15 -5.92 0.84 0.23
N SER A 16 -5.25 0.96 -0.92
CA SER A 16 -5.79 1.61 -2.12
C SER A 16 -7.09 0.94 -2.59
N ILE A 17 -7.14 -0.39 -2.62
CA ILE A 17 -8.35 -1.15 -2.96
C ILE A 17 -9.43 -0.96 -1.89
N ALA A 18 -9.08 -1.05 -0.61
CA ALA A 18 -10.03 -0.92 0.49
C ALA A 18 -10.69 0.47 0.51
N VAL A 19 -9.90 1.53 0.31
CA VAL A 19 -10.41 2.91 0.21
C VAL A 19 -11.30 3.07 -1.02
N SER A 20 -10.91 2.49 -2.17
CA SER A 20 -11.72 2.50 -3.39
C SER A 20 -13.09 1.85 -3.17
N ALA A 21 -13.10 0.63 -2.61
CA ALA A 21 -14.32 -0.11 -2.32
C ALA A 21 -15.19 0.60 -1.27
N TYR A 22 -14.58 1.10 -0.19
CA TYR A 22 -15.30 1.85 0.84
C TYR A 22 -16.01 3.07 0.25
N ARG A 23 -15.33 3.86 -0.60
CA ARG A 23 -15.93 5.02 -1.26
C ARG A 23 -17.05 4.63 -2.23
N TYR A 24 -16.93 3.50 -2.91
CA TYR A 24 -18.00 2.99 -3.79
C TYR A 24 -19.25 2.62 -3.00
N PHE A 25 -19.12 1.94 -1.85
CA PHE A 25 -20.27 1.54 -1.03
C PHE A 25 -20.84 2.67 -0.15
N ALA A 26 -20.02 3.68 0.19
CA ALA A 26 -20.42 4.80 1.05
C ALA A 26 -20.89 6.04 0.27
N GLY A 27 -20.73 6.07 -1.07
CA GLY A 27 -21.12 7.21 -1.90
C GLY A 27 -22.58 7.14 -2.33
N GLU A 28 -23.44 7.98 -1.75
CA GLU A 28 -24.84 8.19 -2.18
C GLU A 28 -24.97 9.32 -3.23
N SER A 29 -23.89 9.70 -3.91
CA SER A 29 -23.89 10.88 -4.80
C SER A 29 -22.94 10.72 -5.98
N SER A 30 -23.57 10.56 -7.15
CA SER A 30 -23.09 10.29 -8.50
C SER A 30 -21.80 10.98 -8.99
N ASP A 31 -21.27 11.99 -8.29
CA ASP A 31 -20.00 12.65 -8.62
C ASP A 31 -18.79 11.97 -7.98
N ASN A 32 -18.97 11.29 -6.84
CA ASN A 32 -17.89 10.68 -6.06
C ASN A 32 -17.54 9.24 -6.49
N GLU A 33 -18.42 8.52 -7.20
CA GLU A 33 -18.15 7.16 -7.67
C GLU A 33 -16.94 7.07 -8.60
N ARG A 34 -16.68 8.11 -9.40
CA ARG A 34 -15.56 8.12 -10.35
C ARG A 34 -14.21 8.19 -9.64
N ASP A 35 -14.10 9.04 -8.62
CA ASP A 35 -12.89 9.21 -7.83
C ASP A 35 -12.51 7.98 -7.01
N GLY A 36 -13.50 7.20 -6.56
CA GLY A 36 -13.28 5.92 -5.90
C GLY A 36 -12.52 4.93 -6.79
N LEU A 37 -12.89 4.82 -8.07
CA LEU A 37 -12.23 3.95 -9.04
C LEU A 37 -10.76 4.35 -9.28
N PHE A 38 -10.46 5.66 -9.27
CA PHE A 38 -9.11 6.16 -9.54
C PHE A 38 -8.12 5.92 -8.40
N VAL A 39 -8.58 5.83 -7.14
CA VAL A 39 -7.69 5.47 -6.02
C VAL A 39 -7.26 4.00 -6.12
N GLY A 40 -8.17 3.10 -6.49
CA GLY A 40 -7.88 1.67 -6.69
C GLY A 40 -6.93 1.39 -7.86
N HIS A 41 -6.87 2.29 -8.85
CA HIS A 41 -5.96 2.19 -10.00
C HIS A 41 -4.48 2.22 -9.61
N TRP A 42 -4.12 2.72 -8.42
CA TRP A 42 -2.73 2.69 -7.94
C TRP A 42 -2.32 1.33 -7.35
N ALA A 43 -3.26 0.44 -7.04
CA ALA A 43 -2.97 -0.86 -6.46
C ALA A 43 -2.08 -1.74 -7.36
N PRO A 44 -2.31 -1.86 -8.68
CA PRO A 44 -1.38 -2.57 -9.58
C PRO A 44 0.06 -2.03 -9.51
N THR A 45 0.24 -0.71 -9.47
CA THR A 45 1.57 -0.08 -9.35
C THR A 45 2.24 -0.48 -8.05
N PHE A 46 1.53 -0.39 -6.92
CA PHE A 46 2.07 -0.78 -5.62
C PHE A 46 2.40 -2.27 -5.54
N PHE A 47 1.62 -3.15 -6.15
CA PHE A 47 1.92 -4.57 -6.17
C PHE A 47 3.14 -4.93 -7.01
N ILE A 48 3.34 -4.27 -8.16
CA ILE A 48 4.55 -4.45 -8.97
C ILE A 48 5.79 -3.97 -8.21
N LEU A 49 5.71 -2.81 -7.56
CA LEU A 49 6.80 -2.28 -6.75
C LEU A 49 7.08 -3.15 -5.52
N GLY A 50 6.03 -3.67 -4.88
CA GLY A 50 6.13 -4.62 -3.77
C GLY A 50 6.84 -5.91 -4.18
N LYS A 51 6.47 -6.48 -5.33
CA LYS A 51 7.13 -7.69 -5.85
C LYS A 51 8.58 -7.42 -6.23
N GLY A 52 8.87 -6.28 -6.87
CA GLY A 52 10.23 -5.89 -7.20
C GLY A 52 11.11 -5.68 -5.96
N ALA A 53 10.56 -5.09 -4.90
CA ALA A 53 11.24 -4.95 -3.62
C ALA A 53 11.45 -6.31 -2.93
N GLU A 54 10.43 -7.18 -2.92
CA GLU A 54 10.50 -8.53 -2.36
C GLU A 54 11.58 -9.36 -3.06
N ASP A 55 11.63 -9.34 -4.40
CA ASP A 55 12.63 -10.07 -5.17
C ASP A 55 14.05 -9.61 -4.84
N ARG A 56 14.25 -8.31 -4.60
CA ARG A 56 15.54 -7.76 -4.18
C ARG A 56 15.90 -8.18 -2.76
N GLU A 57 14.93 -8.18 -1.84
CA GLU A 57 15.09 -8.65 -0.46
C GLU A 57 15.47 -10.13 -0.39
N VAL A 58 14.79 -10.97 -1.17
CA VAL A 58 15.08 -12.42 -1.25
C VAL A 58 16.49 -12.67 -1.81
N ARG A 59 16.96 -11.85 -2.75
CA ARG A 59 18.30 -11.93 -3.33
C ARG A 59 19.39 -11.30 -2.44
N GLY A 60 19.04 -10.81 -1.24
CA GLY A 60 19.98 -10.21 -0.31
C GLY A 60 20.50 -8.83 -0.72
N HIS A 61 19.86 -8.17 -1.69
CA HIS A 61 20.18 -6.79 -2.01
C HIS A 61 19.61 -5.86 -0.92
N PRO A 62 20.35 -4.80 -0.54
CA PRO A 62 19.84 -3.82 0.40
C PRO A 62 18.66 -3.10 -0.24
N THR A 63 17.45 -3.41 0.22
CA THR A 63 16.27 -2.59 -0.03
C THR A 63 16.05 -1.65 1.14
N TRP A 64 15.33 -0.57 0.88
CA TRP A 64 14.95 0.37 1.91
C TRP A 64 14.12 -0.35 2.98
N SER A 65 14.51 -0.19 4.24
CA SER A 65 13.76 -0.71 5.38
C SER A 65 13.43 0.46 6.30
N LEU A 66 12.18 0.53 6.73
CA LEU A 66 11.78 1.48 7.76
C LEU A 66 12.06 0.83 9.11
N ASP A 67 13.04 1.35 9.82
CA ASP A 67 13.21 1.05 11.24
C ASP A 67 12.12 1.81 12.00
N TRP A 68 10.96 1.17 12.16
CA TRP A 68 9.90 1.70 13.00
C TRP A 68 10.26 1.45 14.47
N GLU A 69 10.82 2.47 15.09
CA GLU A 69 10.99 2.57 16.53
C GLU A 69 9.63 3.00 17.09
N SER A 70 8.85 2.03 17.58
CA SER A 70 7.65 2.36 18.35
C SER A 70 8.15 3.05 19.61
N GLY A 71 8.03 4.37 19.68
CA GLY A 71 8.23 5.13 20.90
C GLY A 71 7.28 4.59 21.97
N GLN A 72 7.75 3.62 22.75
CA GLN A 72 7.31 3.44 24.12
C GLN A 72 8.08 4.47 24.93
N ASP A 73 7.65 5.73 24.86
CA ASP A 73 7.90 6.62 25.98
C ASP A 73 6.88 6.27 27.08
N LYS A 74 7.39 6.21 28.31
CA LYS A 74 6.82 5.49 29.45
C LYS A 74 5.52 6.07 29.99
#